data_AF-A0A506UIJ8-F1
#
_entry.id   AF-A0A506UIJ8-F1
#
_cell.length_a   1.000
_cell.length_b   1.000
_cell.length_c   1.000
_cell.angle_alpha   90.00
_cell.angle_beta   90.00
_cell.angle_gamma   90.00
#
_symmetry.space_group_name_H-M   'P 1'
#
loop_
_entity.id
_entity.type
_entity.pdbx_description
1 polymer ?
#
loop_
_entity_poly.entity_id
_entity_poly.type
_entity_poly.pdbx_seq_one_letter_code
_entity_poly.pdbx_strand_id
1 'polypeptide(L)'
;MSNHRPGLRDIVGINLKIVGGLGLAVLARWMWAHASVLWWGRWPLSILFGLGALTAFADAIGAVKALVHHDLEQRSFRRKGVAPRSDRLVSPDTLRKKGLIK
;
A
#
# COMPACT_ATOMS: atom_id res chain seq x y z
N MET A 1 18.49 5.38 -10.49
CA MET A 1 17.22 4.61 -10.51
C MET A 1 16.91 4.17 -9.08
N SER A 2 15.94 4.78 -8.41
CA SER A 2 15.62 4.45 -7.01
C SER A 2 14.87 3.11 -6.93
N ASN A 3 15.45 2.13 -6.25
CA ASN A 3 14.75 0.95 -5.75
C ASN A 3 13.65 1.41 -4.78
N HIS A 4 12.45 1.68 -5.28
CA HIS A 4 11.28 1.88 -4.41
C HIS A 4 10.77 0.49 -4.01
N ARG A 5 11.39 -0.08 -2.96
CA ARG A 5 10.70 -1.04 -2.09
C ARG A 5 9.46 -0.34 -1.54
N PRO A 6 8.36 -1.06 -1.19
CA PRO A 6 7.26 -0.47 -0.44
C PRO A 6 7.82 0.43 0.64
N GLY A 7 7.48 1.71 0.58
CA GLY A 7 7.99 2.66 1.56
C GLY A 7 7.54 2.19 2.93
N LEU A 8 8.36 2.37 3.96
CA LEU A 8 7.95 2.11 5.35
C LEU A 8 6.59 2.77 5.64
N ARG A 9 6.33 3.93 5.03
CA ARG A 9 5.06 4.65 5.06
C ARG A 9 3.87 3.85 4.52
N ASP A 10 4.02 3.13 3.42
CA ASP A 10 2.93 2.36 2.82
C ASP A 10 2.54 1.17 3.71
N ILE A 11 3.56 0.47 4.24
CA ILE A 11 3.37 -0.66 5.16
C ILE A 11 2.72 -0.19 6.46
N VAL A 12 3.23 0.90 7.05
CA VAL A 12 2.66 1.52 8.25
C VAL A 12 1.23 1.99 7.99
N GLY A 13 0.96 2.59 6.83
CA GLY A 13 -0.37 3.04 6.43
C GLY A 13 -1.39 1.90 6.35
N ILE A 14 -1.02 0.77 5.73
CA ILE A 14 -1.87 -0.42 5.65
C ILE A 14 -2.13 -0.99 7.05
N ASN A 15 -1.09 -1.12 7.87
CA ASN A 15 -1.22 -1.63 9.24
C ASN A 15 -2.12 -0.74 10.11
N LEU A 16 -1.98 0.58 10.02
CA LEU A 16 -2.84 1.53 10.73
C LEU A 16 -4.30 1.41 10.30
N LYS A 17 -4.59 1.21 9.02
CA LYS A 17 -5.96 0.96 8.53
C LYS A 17 -6.54 -0.32 9.10
N ILE A 18 -5.74 -1.40 9.16
CA ILE A 18 -6.17 -2.68 9.73
C ILE A 18 -6.43 -2.56 11.23
N VAL A 19 -5.51 -1.97 11.99
CA VAL A 19 -5.66 -1.78 13.44
C VAL A 19 -6.83 -0.84 13.74
N GLY A 20 -6.98 0.25 12.99
CA GLY A 20 -8.12 1.15 13.08
C GLY A 20 -9.44 0.45 12.80
N GLY A 21 -9.51 -0.34 11.72
CA GLY A 21 -10.69 -1.15 11.38
C GLY A 21 -11.04 -2.17 12.46
N LEU A 22 -10.04 -2.85 13.03
CA LEU A 22 -10.23 -3.75 14.18
C LEU A 22 -10.78 -3.02 15.41
N GLY A 23 -10.25 -1.84 15.72
CA GLY A 23 -10.74 -1.00 16.81
C GLY A 23 -12.22 -0.63 16.62
N LEU A 24 -12.61 -0.20 15.41
CA LEU A 24 -14.00 0.10 15.08
C LEU A 24 -14.90 -1.14 15.19
N ALA A 25 -14.43 -2.32 14.79
CA ALA A 25 -15.19 -3.57 14.91
C ALA A 25 -15.40 -3.98 16.38
N VAL A 26 -14.38 -3.83 17.22
CA VAL A 26 -14.48 -4.08 18.67
C VAL A 26 -15.47 -3.11 19.32
N LEU A 27 -15.39 -1.82 18.96
CA LEU A 27 -16.34 -0.81 19.45
C LEU A 27 -17.77 -1.09 19.00
N ALA A 28 -17.97 -1.47 17.74
CA ALA A 28 -19.27 -1.90 17.22
C ALA A 28 -19.81 -3.07 18.05
N ARG A 29 -19.02 -4.13 18.23
CA ARG A 29 -19.45 -5.31 19.00
C ARG A 29 -19.77 -4.97 20.45
N TRP A 30 -18.97 -4.11 21.08
CA TRP A 30 -19.17 -3.66 22.45
C TRP A 30 -20.46 -2.85 22.58
N MET A 31 -20.69 -1.90 21.67
CA MET A 31 -21.92 -1.10 21.64
C MET A 31 -23.15 -1.98 21.43
N TRP A 32 -23.10 -2.93 20.50
CA TRP A 32 -24.17 -3.90 20.27
C TRP A 32 -24.48 -4.74 21.51
N ALA A 33 -23.45 -5.24 22.20
CA ALA A 33 -23.61 -6.07 23.40
C ALA A 33 -24.28 -5.31 24.56
N HIS A 34 -24.11 -3.98 24.61
CA HIS A 34 -24.66 -3.11 25.66
C HIS A 34 -25.84 -2.28 25.17
N ALA A 35 -26.44 -2.67 24.05
CA ALA A 35 -27.60 -1.99 23.49
C ALA A 35 -28.88 -2.58 24.09
N SER A 36 -29.45 -1.91 25.09
CA SER A 36 -30.76 -2.26 25.64
C SER A 36 -31.85 -1.36 25.05
N VAL A 37 -33.13 -1.73 25.23
CA VAL A 37 -34.30 -0.95 24.77
C VAL A 37 -34.26 0.50 25.28
N LEU A 38 -33.79 0.71 26.52
CA LEU A 38 -33.60 2.05 27.10
C LEU A 38 -32.54 2.91 26.37
N TRP A 39 -31.61 2.27 25.66
CA TRP A 39 -30.48 2.89 24.97
C TRP A 39 -30.55 2.60 23.45
N TRP A 40 -31.74 2.75 22.87
CA TRP A 40 -32.04 2.46 21.47
C TRP A 40 -31.06 3.13 20.48
N GLY A 41 -30.57 4.34 20.79
CA GLY A 41 -29.60 5.07 19.96
C GLY A 41 -28.23 4.40 19.81
N ARG A 42 -27.89 3.39 20.63
CA ARG A 42 -26.63 2.63 20.51
C ARG A 42 -26.63 1.63 19.36
N TRP A 43 -27.80 1.16 18.93
CA TRP A 43 -27.94 0.26 17.78
C TRP A 43 -27.46 0.89 16.47
N PRO A 44 -27.96 2.08 16.06
CA PRO A 44 -27.48 2.72 14.83
C PRO A 44 -26.01 3.12 14.90
N LEU A 45 -25.53 3.56 16.07
CA LEU A 45 -24.10 3.85 16.28
C LEU A 45 -23.23 2.59 16.08
N SER A 46 -23.62 1.47 16.68
CA SER A 46 -22.93 0.18 16.50
C SER A 46 -22.86 -0.22 15.02
N ILE A 47 -23.93 -0.03 14.25
CA ILE A 47 -23.96 -0.35 12.83
C ILE A 47 -23.01 0.57 12.05
N LEU A 48 -23.00 1.87 12.35
CA LEU A 48 -22.09 2.83 11.74
C LEU A 48 -20.62 2.47 12.01
N PHE A 49 -20.29 2.10 13.24
CA PHE A 49 -18.95 1.60 13.58
C PHE A 49 -18.59 0.32 12.81
N GLY A 50 -19.55 -0.60 12.66
CA GLY A 50 -19.37 -1.82 11.87
C GLY A 50 -19.11 -1.55 10.39
N LEU A 51 -19.85 -0.61 9.79
CA LEU A 51 -19.63 -0.17 8.40
C LEU A 51 -18.29 0.56 8.24
N GLY A 52 -17.91 1.37 9.23
CA GLY A 52 -16.58 2.01 9.28
C GLY A 52 -15.45 0.99 9.32
N ALA A 53 -15.61 -0.08 10.10
CA ALA A 53 -14.64 -1.19 10.11
C ALA A 53 -14.54 -1.87 8.74
N LEU A 54 -15.69 -2.17 8.12
CA LEU A 54 -15.74 -2.84 6.81
C LEU A 54 -15.05 -2.02 5.72
N THR A 55 -15.30 -0.71 5.67
CA THR A 55 -14.66 0.20 4.71
C THR A 55 -13.16 0.31 4.94
N ALA A 56 -12.71 0.39 6.20
CA ALA A 56 -11.28 0.39 6.52
C ALA A 56 -10.56 -0.90 6.05
N PHE A 57 -11.21 -2.06 6.19
CA PHE A 57 -10.68 -3.32 5.66
C PHE A 57 -10.68 -3.36 4.12
N ALA A 58 -11.74 -2.87 3.47
CA ALA A 58 -11.79 -2.78 2.02
C ALA A 58 -10.66 -1.90 1.47
N ASP A 59 -10.41 -0.75 2.10
CA ASP A 59 -9.31 0.16 1.74
C ASP A 59 -7.93 -0.46 1.98
N ALA A 60 -7.76 -1.22 3.07
CA ALA A 60 -6.51 -1.93 3.35
C ALA A 60 -6.24 -2.99 2.27
N ILE A 61 -7.26 -3.78 1.89
CA ILE A 61 -7.17 -4.76 0.81
C ILE A 61 -6.86 -4.08 -0.52
N GLY A 62 -7.51 -2.95 -0.83
CA GLY A 62 -7.23 -2.15 -2.02
C GLY A 62 -5.78 -1.67 -2.08
N ALA A 63 -5.25 -1.16 -0.96
CA ALA A 63 -3.86 -0.73 -0.85
C ALA A 63 -2.86 -1.88 -1.03
N VAL A 64 -3.14 -3.06 -0.45
CA VAL A 64 -2.33 -4.27 -0.66
C VAL A 64 -2.36 -4.69 -2.13
N LYS A 65 -3.53 -4.70 -2.78
CA LYS A 65 -3.66 -5.02 -4.20
C LYS A 65 -2.87 -4.06 -5.08
N ALA A 66 -2.94 -2.75 -4.81
CA ALA A 66 -2.17 -1.75 -5.54
C ALA A 66 -0.66 -2.00 -5.40
N LEU A 67 -0.20 -2.33 -4.20
CA LEU A 67 1.20 -2.67 -3.95
C LEU A 67 1.65 -3.91 -4.74
N VAL A 68 0.84 -4.97 -4.71
CA VAL A 68 1.11 -6.21 -5.46
C VAL A 68 1.10 -5.97 -6.96
N HIS A 69 0.14 -5.20 -7.47
CA HIS A 69 0.04 -4.92 -8.90
C HIS A 69 1.27 -4.15 -9.40
N HIS A 70 1.70 -3.14 -8.65
CA HIS A 70 2.91 -2.39 -8.94
C HIS A 70 4.16 -3.29 -8.94
N ASP A 71 4.28 -4.21 -7.97
CA ASP A 71 5.36 -5.21 -7.94
C ASP A 71 5.34 -6.14 -9.15
N LEU A 72 4.15 -6.56 -9.61
CA LEU A 72 3.99 -7.39 -10.79
C LEU A 72 4.37 -6.64 -12.08
N GLU A 73 3.99 -5.37 -12.21
CA GLU A 73 4.40 -4.52 -13.32
C GLU A 73 5.91 -4.36 -13.37
N GLN A 74 6.56 -4.03 -12.24
CA GLN A 74 8.02 -3.96 -12.15
C GLN A 74 8.71 -5.28 -12.51
N ARG A 75 8.16 -6.41 -12.06
CA ARG A 75 8.66 -7.74 -12.46
C ARG A 75 8.50 -7.99 -13.95
N SER A 76 7.40 -7.53 -14.55
CA SER A 76 7.19 -7.63 -16.00
C SER A 76 8.21 -6.79 -16.77
N PHE A 77 8.52 -5.57 -16.31
CA PHE A 77 9.56 -4.72 -16.89
C PHE A 77 10.96 -5.29 -16.69
N ARG A 78 11.26 -5.89 -15.54
CA ARG A 78 12.53 -6.61 -15.32
C ARG A 78 12.65 -7.86 -16.19
N ARG A 79 11.56 -8.59 -16.44
CA ARG A 79 11.56 -9.76 -17.33
C ARG A 79 11.67 -9.37 -18.81
N LYS A 80 11.08 -8.23 -19.21
CA LYS A 80 11.19 -7.68 -20.57
C LYS A 80 12.47 -6.87 -20.78
N GLY A 81 13.13 -6.45 -19.70
CA GLY A 81 14.37 -5.67 -19.70
C GLY A 81 15.61 -6.56 -19.73
N VAL A 82 16.14 -6.80 -20.93
CA VAL A 82 17.59 -6.76 -21.14
C VAL A 82 18.12 -5.51 -20.40
N ALA A 83 19.20 -5.65 -19.64
CA ALA A 83 19.82 -4.57 -18.88
C ALA A 83 19.79 -3.25 -19.68
N PRO A 84 19.37 -2.11 -19.08
CA PRO A 84 19.24 -0.86 -19.82
C PRO A 84 20.52 -0.59 -20.61
N ARG A 85 20.41 -0.52 -21.95
CA ARG A 85 21.55 -0.26 -22.85
C ARG A 85 22.28 1.05 -22.53
N SER A 86 21.72 1.90 -21.68
CA SER A 86 22.37 3.11 -21.18
C SER A 86 23.57 2.84 -20.25
N ASP A 87 23.65 1.67 -19.60
CA ASP A 87 24.85 1.28 -18.83
C ASP A 87 25.99 0.77 -19.71
N ARG A 88 25.73 0.59 -21.02
CA ARG A 88 26.75 0.35 -22.05
C ARG A 88 27.08 1.59 -22.86
N LEU A 89 26.57 2.77 -22.48
CA LEU A 89 26.94 4.01 -23.15
C LEU A 89 28.29 4.49 -22.62
N VAL A 90 29.30 3.97 -23.32
CA VAL A 90 30.64 4.50 -23.52
C VAL A 90 31.60 4.33 -22.34
N SER A 91 32.52 3.36 -22.46
CA SER A 91 33.68 3.34 -21.57
C SER A 91 34.49 4.62 -21.78
N PRO A 92 35.13 5.17 -20.75
CA PRO A 92 35.96 6.37 -20.86
C PRO A 92 36.97 6.28 -22.02
N ASP A 93 37.50 5.08 -22.29
CA ASP A 93 38.44 4.83 -23.39
C ASP A 93 37.81 5.09 -24.76
N THR A 94 36.55 4.74 -24.96
CA THR A 94 35.83 5.04 -26.20
C THR A 94 35.50 6.52 -26.39
N LEU A 95 35.34 7.29 -25.29
CA LEU A 95 35.22 8.76 -25.35
C LEU A 95 36.56 9.43 -25.64
N ARG A 96 37.64 8.92 -25.03
CA ARG A 96 39.02 9.42 -25.25
C ARG A 96 39.51 9.16 -26.66
N LYS A 97 39.24 7.96 -27.20
CA LYS A 97 39.61 7.58 -28.57
C LYS A 97 38.81 8.34 -29.64
N LYS A 98 37.64 8.88 -29.30
CA LYS A 98 36.84 9.77 -30.15
C LYS A 98 37.10 11.27 -29.92
N GLY A 99 38.04 11.63 -29.04
CA GLY A 99 38.44 13.02 -28.79
C GLY A 99 37.39 13.89 -28.08
N LEU A 100 36.38 13.26 -27.45
CA LEU A 100 35.29 13.97 -26.77
C LEU A 100 35.68 14.40 -25.34
N ILE A 101 36.73 13.80 -24.77
CA ILE A 101 37.28 14.12 -23.45
C ILE A 101 38.81 14.09 -23.57
N LYS A 102 39.51 15.10 -23.04
CA LYS A 102 40.98 15.15 -22.94
C LYS A 102 41.47 14.37 -21.71
#